data_AF-A0A814ZTW0-F1
#
_entry.id   AF-A0A814ZTW0-F1
#
_cell.length_a   1.000
_cell.length_b   1.000
_cell.length_c   1.000
_cell.angle_alpha   90.00
_cell.angle_beta   90.00
_cell.angle_gamma   90.00
#
_symmetry.space_group_name_H-M   'P 1'
#
loop_
_entity.id
_entity.type
_entity.pdbx_description
1 polymer ?
#
loop_
_entity_poly.entity_id
_entity_poly.type
_entity_poly.pdbx_seq_one_letter_code
_entity_poly.pdbx_strand_id
1 'polypeptide(L)'
;MEKYYNLEKIHFDDQSKHDVVMSIEQSFLFASKIYIKNCNTLDSLLYPLAQWKVTSQESNFNDDSNLIIYCGRRLYCNPSFHFYFDTTCDSLDKVSSSLSLLTTSINCQYSVETLLDDLRQQILPRIQPNLY
;
A
#
# COMPACT_ATOMS: atom_id res chain seq x y z
N MET A 1 7.38 19.53 15.68
CA MET A 1 7.84 19.34 14.27
C MET A 1 7.30 18.01 13.80
N GLU A 2 6.08 18.00 13.26
CA GLU A 2 5.47 16.82 12.66
C GLU A 2 6.17 16.56 11.33
N LYS A 3 7.05 15.55 11.30
CA LYS A 3 7.54 15.00 10.03
C LYS A 3 6.35 14.30 9.40
N TYR A 4 5.67 15.00 8.48
CA TYR A 4 4.70 14.39 7.58
C TYR A 4 5.30 13.09 7.05
N TYR A 5 4.64 11.98 7.33
CA TYR A 5 4.97 10.70 6.73
C TYR A 5 4.78 10.87 5.22
N ASN A 6 5.87 11.13 4.50
CA ASN A 6 5.85 11.22 3.04
C ASN A 6 5.53 9.83 2.50
N LEU A 7 4.25 9.62 2.24
CA LEU A 7 3.73 8.45 1.55
C LEU A 7 3.91 8.71 0.05
N GLU A 8 4.84 8.01 -0.56
CA GLU A 8 5.10 8.08 -2.00
C GLU A 8 4.00 7.31 -2.74
N LYS A 9 3.27 8.00 -3.61
CA LYS A 9 2.14 7.41 -4.34
C LYS A 9 2.59 6.98 -5.73
N ILE A 10 2.57 5.68 -5.98
CA ILE A 10 2.91 5.08 -7.27
C ILE A 10 1.60 4.72 -7.97
N HIS A 11 1.37 5.27 -9.16
CA HIS A 11 0.18 5.01 -9.98
C HIS A 11 0.58 4.07 -11.10
N PHE A 12 0.07 2.83 -11.06
CA PHE A 12 0.52 1.81 -12.00
C PHE A 12 0.01 2.05 -13.42
N ASP A 13 -1.19 2.62 -13.58
CA ASP A 13 -1.80 2.83 -14.89
C ASP A 13 -1.10 3.91 -15.73
N ASP A 14 -0.40 4.83 -15.07
CA ASP A 14 0.27 5.98 -15.71
C ASP A 14 1.75 5.71 -16.04
N GLN A 15 2.32 4.60 -15.55
CA GLN A 15 3.76 4.34 -15.57
C GLN A 15 4.10 3.01 -16.22
N SER A 16 5.29 2.95 -16.84
CA SER A 16 5.78 1.67 -17.34
C SER A 16 6.08 0.74 -16.15
N LYS A 17 5.90 -0.57 -16.35
CA LYS A 17 6.25 -1.58 -15.33
C LYS A 17 7.71 -1.44 -14.84
N HIS A 18 8.61 -0.98 -15.71
CA HIS A 18 10.00 -0.76 -15.35
C HIS A 18 10.17 0.40 -14.37
N ASP A 19 9.48 1.52 -14.60
CA ASP A 19 9.53 2.70 -13.73
C ASP A 19 9.00 2.37 -12.34
N VAL A 20 7.90 1.62 -12.27
CA VAL A 20 7.31 1.17 -11.00
C VAL A 20 8.30 0.31 -10.20
N VAL A 21 8.95 -0.65 -10.86
CA VAL A 21 9.97 -1.51 -10.22
C VAL A 21 11.13 -0.65 -9.71
N MET A 22 11.61 0.30 -10.50
CA MET A 22 12.70 1.20 -10.10
C MET A 22 12.30 2.08 -8.91
N SER A 23 11.08 2.62 -8.88
CA SER A 23 10.57 3.39 -7.75
C SER A 23 10.52 2.55 -6.48
N ILE A 24 9.98 1.33 -6.55
CA ILE A 24 9.93 0.40 -5.40
C ILE A 24 11.34 0.11 -4.87
N GLU A 25 12.28 -0.15 -5.77
CA GLU A 25 13.67 -0.44 -5.37
C GLU A 25 14.38 0.75 -4.75
N GLN A 26 14.11 1.97 -5.22
CA GLN A 26 14.61 3.17 -4.57
C GLN A 26 14.01 3.30 -3.16
N SER A 27 12.72 3.03 -3.00
CA SER A 27 12.05 3.07 -1.70
C SER A 27 12.62 2.09 -0.68
N PHE A 28 13.17 0.95 -1.13
CA PHE A 28 13.90 0.02 -0.26
C PHE A 28 15.09 0.68 0.42
N LEU A 29 15.85 1.50 -0.30
CA LEU A 29 17.06 2.15 0.21
C LEU A 29 16.72 3.33 1.11
N PHE A 30 15.72 4.13 0.73
CA PHE A 30 15.34 5.34 1.44
C PHE A 30 14.41 5.12 2.63
N ALA A 31 14.03 3.86 2.92
CA ALA A 31 13.05 3.53 3.96
C ALA A 31 11.71 4.24 3.75
N SER A 32 11.32 4.46 2.49
CA SER A 32 10.10 5.18 2.17
C SER A 32 8.87 4.34 2.45
N LYS A 33 7.76 5.01 2.78
CA LYS A 33 6.44 4.39 2.78
C LYS A 33 5.84 4.57 1.39
N ILE A 34 5.46 3.49 0.73
CA ILE A 34 4.86 3.55 -0.60
C ILE A 34 3.38 3.15 -0.59
N TYR A 35 2.62 3.77 -1.47
CA TYR A 35 1.24 3.41 -1.75
C TYR A 35 1.08 3.16 -3.24
N ILE A 36 0.77 1.92 -3.61
CA ILE A 36 0.63 1.48 -5.00
C ILE A 36 -0.85 1.40 -5.34
N LYS A 37 -1.27 2.15 -6.35
CA LYS A 37 -2.66 2.17 -6.81
C LYS A 37 -2.94 1.19 -7.93
N ASN A 38 -4.16 0.67 -7.95
CA ASN A 38 -4.76 -0.15 -9.01
C ASN A 38 -4.01 -1.46 -9.26
N CYS A 39 -3.68 -2.20 -8.21
CA CYS A 39 -2.81 -3.39 -8.28
C CYS A 39 -3.46 -4.68 -8.81
N ASN A 40 -4.50 -4.59 -9.63
CA ASN A 40 -5.39 -5.70 -9.99
C ASN A 40 -4.73 -6.94 -10.64
N THR A 41 -3.49 -6.85 -11.12
CA THR A 41 -2.77 -7.93 -11.81
C THR A 41 -1.31 -8.07 -11.37
N LEU A 42 -0.95 -7.49 -10.22
CA LEU A 42 0.46 -7.27 -9.84
C LEU A 42 0.97 -8.20 -8.75
N ASP A 43 0.31 -9.33 -8.53
CA ASP A 43 0.70 -10.31 -7.52
C ASP A 43 2.17 -10.71 -7.61
N SER A 44 2.68 -10.90 -8.83
CA SER A 44 4.10 -11.20 -9.06
C SER A 44 5.08 -10.13 -8.54
N LEU A 45 4.64 -8.87 -8.48
CA LEU A 45 5.41 -7.76 -7.92
C LEU A 45 5.14 -7.56 -6.43
N LEU A 46 3.92 -7.85 -5.94
CA LEU A 46 3.56 -7.60 -4.54
C LEU A 46 3.93 -8.76 -3.62
N TYR A 47 3.85 -10.00 -4.10
CA TYR A 47 4.09 -11.20 -3.32
C TYR A 47 5.49 -11.23 -2.68
N PRO A 48 6.59 -10.96 -3.41
CA PRO A 48 7.92 -10.93 -2.79
C PRO A 48 8.03 -9.87 -1.68
N LEU A 49 7.34 -8.74 -1.82
CA LEU A 49 7.32 -7.67 -0.81
C LEU A 49 6.59 -8.11 0.46
N ALA A 50 5.40 -8.70 0.30
CA ALA A 50 4.60 -9.20 1.41
C ALA A 50 5.33 -10.35 2.14
N GLN A 51 5.88 -11.28 1.38
CA GLN A 51 6.65 -12.42 1.91
C GLN A 51 7.88 -11.94 2.70
N TRP A 52 8.63 -10.98 2.16
CA TRP A 52 9.76 -10.39 2.88
C TRP A 52 9.32 -9.73 4.19
N LYS A 53 8.20 -8.99 4.19
CA LYS A 53 7.75 -8.32 5.42
C LYS A 53 7.35 -9.30 6.51
N VAL A 54 6.71 -10.41 6.17
CA VAL A 54 6.36 -11.47 7.13
C VAL A 54 7.63 -12.16 7.65
N THR A 55 8.52 -12.59 6.74
CA THR A 55 9.72 -13.36 7.11
C THR A 55 10.76 -12.54 7.87
N SER A 56 10.96 -11.27 7.51
CA SER A 56 11.89 -10.36 8.19
C SER A 56 11.50 -10.06 9.65
N GLN A 57 10.21 -10.10 9.97
CA GLN A 57 9.70 -9.93 11.34
C GLN A 57 9.93 -11.16 12.23
N GLU A 58 9.98 -12.36 11.66
CA GLU A 58 10.24 -13.59 12.40
C GLU A 58 11.74 -13.77 12.68
N SER A 59 12.60 -13.31 11.76
CA SER A 59 14.05 -13.46 11.84
C SER A 59 14.71 -12.34 12.64
N ASN A 60 14.54 -12.31 13.96
CA ASN A 60 15.10 -11.29 14.85
C ASN A 60 16.66 -11.24 14.94
N PHE A 61 17.42 -12.04 14.17
CA PHE A 61 18.83 -12.31 14.52
C PHE A 61 19.81 -12.53 13.36
N ASN A 62 19.56 -12.06 12.13
CA ASN A 62 20.57 -12.18 11.08
C ASN A 62 20.62 -10.97 10.14
N ASP A 63 21.82 -10.49 9.82
CA ASP A 63 22.05 -9.36 8.89
C ASP A 63 21.46 -9.64 7.49
N ASP A 64 21.34 -10.91 7.12
CA ASP A 64 20.71 -11.38 5.87
C ASP A 64 19.17 -11.22 5.84
N SER A 65 18.51 -10.95 6.98
CA SER A 65 17.05 -10.76 7.05
C SER A 65 16.56 -9.54 6.25
N ASN A 66 17.47 -8.59 6.00
CA ASN A 66 17.19 -7.37 5.26
C ASN A 66 17.39 -7.53 3.75
N LEU A 67 17.62 -8.75 3.25
CA LEU A 67 17.80 -9.00 1.83
C LEU A 67 16.51 -9.58 1.24
N ILE A 68 16.02 -8.95 0.17
CA ILE A 68 14.86 -9.38 -0.60
C ILE A 68 15.30 -9.86 -1.98
N ILE A 69 14.68 -10.93 -2.48
CA ILE A 69 14.76 -11.30 -3.90
C ILE A 69 13.58 -10.63 -4.61
N TYR A 70 13.86 -9.58 -5.37
CA TYR A 70 12.85 -8.78 -6.06
C TYR A 70 13.15 -8.73 -7.56
N CYS A 71 12.18 -9.13 -8.40
CA CYS A 71 12.33 -9.19 -9.86
C CYS A 71 13.63 -9.90 -10.33
N GLY A 72 14.02 -10.97 -9.64
CA GLY A 72 15.24 -11.75 -9.95
C GLY A 72 16.55 -11.15 -9.43
N ARG A 73 16.50 -10.03 -8.69
CA ARG A 73 17.67 -9.37 -8.10
C ARG A 73 17.66 -9.52 -6.58
N ARG A 74 18.84 -9.71 -5.97
CA ARG A 74 19.01 -9.68 -4.52
C ARG A 74 19.33 -8.24 -4.10
N LEU A 75 18.43 -7.64 -3.34
CA LEU A 75 18.50 -6.23 -2.97
C LEU A 75 18.43 -6.09 -1.45
N TYR A 76 19.08 -5.06 -0.93
CA TYR A 76 18.91 -4.65 0.46
C TYR A 76 17.61 -3.87 0.61
N CYS A 77 16.76 -4.30 1.53
CA CYS A 77 15.51 -3.68 1.90
C CYS A 77 15.61 -3.16 3.33
N ASN A 78 15.49 -1.85 3.49
CA ASN A 78 15.55 -1.23 4.80
C ASN A 78 14.38 -1.73 5.68
N PRO A 79 14.62 -2.16 6.93
CA PRO A 79 13.56 -2.62 7.85
C PRO A 79 12.38 -1.64 8.00
N SER A 80 12.66 -0.35 7.87
CA SER A 80 11.68 0.73 8.01
C SER A 80 10.82 0.93 6.75
N PHE A 81 11.08 0.21 5.67
CA PHE A 81 10.23 0.18 4.48
C PHE A 81 8.84 -0.37 4.82
N HIS A 82 7.81 0.32 4.35
CA HIS A 82 6.42 -0.13 4.44
C HIS A 82 5.74 0.13 3.10
N PHE A 83 4.88 -0.79 2.71
CA PHE A 83 4.06 -0.61 1.51
C PHE A 83 2.60 -0.87 1.81
N TYR A 84 1.78 -0.20 1.03
CA TYR A 84 0.33 -0.31 1.02
C TYR A 84 -0.09 -0.41 -0.44
N PHE A 85 -1.17 -1.12 -0.72
CA PHE A 85 -1.73 -1.14 -2.06
C PHE A 85 -3.25 -1.15 -2.00
N ASP A 86 -3.86 -0.60 -3.04
CA ASP A 86 -5.29 -0.75 -3.27
C ASP A 86 -5.57 -1.62 -4.50
N THR A 87 -6.79 -2.11 -4.51
CA THR A 87 -7.38 -2.82 -5.63
C THR A 87 -8.74 -2.19 -5.88
N THR A 88 -9.15 -2.11 -7.14
CA THR A 88 -10.48 -1.57 -7.46
C THR A 88 -11.58 -2.53 -7.01
N CYS A 89 -12.80 -2.05 -6.73
CA CYS A 89 -13.91 -2.90 -6.22
C CYS A 89 -14.20 -4.18 -7.04
N ASP A 90 -13.93 -4.19 -8.35
CA ASP A 90 -14.21 -5.34 -9.22
C ASP A 90 -13.10 -6.43 -9.22
N SER A 91 -12.12 -6.34 -8.31
CA SER A 91 -10.90 -7.16 -8.37
C SER A 91 -10.52 -7.90 -7.09
N LEU A 92 -11.40 -7.99 -6.09
CA LEU A 92 -11.13 -8.84 -4.91
C LEU A 92 -10.86 -10.30 -5.33
N ASP A 93 -11.56 -10.78 -6.36
CA ASP A 93 -11.37 -12.10 -6.97
C ASP A 93 -10.08 -12.24 -7.80
N LYS A 94 -9.36 -11.14 -8.05
CA LYS A 94 -8.13 -11.11 -8.86
C LYS A 94 -6.87 -11.13 -8.02
N VAL A 95 -6.96 -10.87 -6.71
CA VAL A 95 -5.85 -11.04 -5.79
C VAL A 95 -5.70 -12.53 -5.50
N SER A 96 -4.52 -13.09 -5.77
CA SER A 96 -4.24 -14.48 -5.46
C SER A 96 -4.41 -14.78 -3.98
N SER A 97 -4.90 -15.99 -3.69
CA SER A 97 -5.01 -16.50 -2.33
C SER A 97 -3.67 -16.45 -1.59
N SER A 98 -2.56 -16.66 -2.29
CA SER A 98 -1.22 -16.59 -1.72
C SER A 98 -0.85 -15.19 -1.22
N LEU A 99 -1.20 -14.13 -1.96
CA LEU A 99 -0.98 -12.76 -1.52
C LEU A 99 -1.93 -12.40 -0.38
N SER A 100 -3.20 -12.80 -0.48
CA SER A 100 -4.20 -12.53 0.56
C SER A 100 -3.84 -13.12 1.92
N LEU A 101 -3.13 -14.25 1.98
CA LEU A 101 -2.67 -14.85 3.25
C LEU A 101 -1.57 -14.02 3.94
N LEU A 102 -0.81 -13.24 3.18
CA LEU A 102 0.31 -12.44 3.67
C LEU A 102 -0.09 -10.98 3.93
N THR A 103 -1.30 -10.58 3.58
CA THR A 103 -1.77 -9.20 3.62
C THR A 103 -3.04 -9.07 4.44
N THR A 104 -3.17 -7.98 5.18
CA THR A 104 -4.41 -7.64 5.87
C THR A 104 -5.30 -6.81 4.96
N SER A 105 -6.42 -7.38 4.49
CA SER A 105 -7.39 -6.66 3.67
C SER A 105 -8.20 -5.68 4.51
N ILE A 106 -8.30 -4.42 4.07
CA ILE A 106 -9.19 -3.41 4.64
C ILE A 106 -10.26 -3.11 3.59
N ASN A 107 -11.51 -3.45 3.89
CA ASN A 107 -12.62 -3.17 2.99
C ASN A 107 -13.24 -1.81 3.33
N CYS A 108 -13.00 -0.81 2.50
CA CYS A 108 -13.60 0.51 2.64
C CYS A 108 -14.90 0.56 1.84
N GLN A 109 -16.02 0.29 2.51
CA GLN A 109 -17.36 0.47 1.96
C GLN A 109 -18.07 1.61 2.66
N TYR A 110 -18.72 2.45 1.86
CA TYR A 110 -19.64 3.45 2.38
C TYR A 110 -21.01 2.80 2.54
N SER A 111 -21.50 2.74 3.78
CA SER A 111 -22.91 2.42 4.03
C SER A 111 -23.79 3.61 3.66
N VAL A 112 -25.06 3.35 3.38
CA VAL A 112 -26.06 4.43 3.15
C VAL A 112 -26.09 5.40 4.33
N GLU A 113 -25.94 4.89 5.56
CA GLU A 113 -25.89 5.69 6.78
C GLU A 113 -24.66 6.62 6.79
N THR A 114 -23.47 6.11 6.47
CA THR A 114 -22.25 6.93 6.38
C THR A 114 -22.36 8.00 5.29
N LEU A 115 -22.99 7.68 4.15
CA LEU A 115 -23.23 8.66 3.08
C LEU A 115 -24.21 9.75 3.51
N LEU A 116 -25.27 9.38 4.23
CA LEU A 116 -26.24 10.34 4.73
C LEU A 116 -25.62 11.27 5.77
N ASP A 117 -24.78 10.74 6.65
CA ASP A 117 -24.07 11.56 7.64
C ASP A 117 -23.02 12.46 6.99
N ASP A 118 -22.27 11.98 6.00
CA ASP A 118 -21.35 12.81 5.20
C ASP A 118 -22.11 13.95 4.49
N LEU A 119 -23.24 13.64 3.86
CA LEU A 119 -24.07 14.65 3.20
C LEU A 119 -24.62 15.67 4.21
N ARG A 120 -25.08 15.22 5.38
CA ARG A 120 -25.53 16.11 6.45
C ARG A 120 -24.40 17.03 6.90
N GLN A 121 -23.21 16.51 7.13
CA GLN A 121 -22.04 17.29 7.52
C GLN A 121 -21.64 18.31 6.44
N GLN A 122 -21.84 18.02 5.16
CA GLN A 122 -21.53 18.97 4.08
C GLN A 122 -22.62 20.03 3.88
N ILE A 123 -23.88 19.69 4.11
CA ILE A 123 -25.04 20.55 3.83
C ILE A 123 -25.36 21.47 5.02
N LEU A 124 -25.29 20.97 6.27
CA LEU A 124 -25.66 21.72 7.47
C LEU A 124 -24.87 23.03 7.63
N PRO A 125 -23.54 23.06 7.45
CA PRO A 125 -22.78 24.31 7.52
C PRO A 125 -23.17 25.34 6.44
N ARG A 126 -23.76 24.90 5.32
CA ARG A 126 -24.21 25.79 4.24
C ARG A 126 -25.60 26.36 4.50
N ILE A 127 -26.46 25.66 5.22
CA ILE A 127 -27.82 26.09 5.53
C ILE A 127 -27.88 26.89 6.84
N GLN A 128 -27.12 26.48 7.84
CA GLN A 128 -27.03 27.16 9.14
C GLN A 128 -25.57 27.32 9.57
N PRO A 129 -24.84 28.30 8.97
CA PRO A 129 -23.44 28.54 9.27
C PRO A 129 -23.19 29.02 10.71
N ASN A 130 -24.21 29.47 11.44
CA ASN A 130 -24.04 30.00 12.80
C ASN A 130 -24.02 28.91 13.89
N LEU A 131 -24.25 27.64 13.54
CA LEU A 131 -24.28 26.51 14.46
C LEU A 131 -23.05 25.59 14.34
N TYR A 132 -22.15 25.89 13.39
CA TYR A 132 -20.98 25.07 13.04
C TYR A 132 -19.73 25.93 12.85
#